data_AF-A0A7C5W5F2-F1
#
_entry.id   AF-A0A7C5W5F2-F1
#
_cell.length_a   1.000
_cell.length_b   1.000
_cell.length_c   1.000
_cell.angle_alpha   90.00
_cell.angle_beta   90.00
_cell.angle_gamma   90.00
#
_symmetry.space_group_name_H-M   'P 1'
#
loop_
_entity.id
_entity.type
_entity.pdbx_description
1 polymer ?
#
loop_
_entity_poly.entity_id
_entity_poly.type
_entity_poly.pdbx_seq_one_letter_code
_entity_poly.pdbx_strand_id
1 'polypeptide(L)' 'MKDIFCLRYNRVVNGYRRVKFNSIEIGVSGVPVGERVEIRISIDEARRTGEMKVWYRMKVVGKKEVEVEDLGMSTFEV' A
#
# COMPACT_ATOMS: atom_id res chain seq x y z
N MET A 1 -13.86 -8.81 -13.90
CA MET A 1 -14.20 -7.46 -13.44
C MET A 1 -13.62 -7.34 -12.04
N LYS A 2 -12.49 -6.65 -11.87
CA LYS A 2 -11.63 -6.75 -10.67
C LYS A 2 -11.63 -5.42 -9.92
N ASP A 3 -12.78 -5.02 -9.40
CA ASP A 3 -12.98 -3.76 -8.65
C ASP A 3 -14.14 -4.00 -7.66
N ILE A 4 -14.14 -3.50 -6.42
CA ILE A 4 -14.49 -2.09 -6.10
C ILE A 4 -13.71 -1.54 -4.88
N PHE A 5 -13.07 -2.38 -4.07
CA PHE A 5 -12.42 -1.94 -2.83
C PHE A 5 -10.91 -1.72 -3.02
N CYS A 6 -10.55 -0.52 -3.48
CA CYS A 6 -9.19 -0.02 -3.37
C CYS A 6 -9.07 0.88 -2.15
N LEU A 7 -8.39 0.43 -1.11
CA LEU A 7 -8.06 1.32 -0.01
C LEU A 7 -6.99 2.31 -0.44
N ARG A 8 -7.20 3.59 -0.11
CA ARG A 8 -6.29 4.68 -0.47
C ARG A 8 -5.78 5.37 0.78
N TYR A 9 -4.47 5.47 0.91
CA TYR A 9 -3.82 6.15 2.02
C TYR A 9 -2.76 7.10 1.52
N ASN A 10 -2.65 8.25 2.16
CA ASN A 10 -1.57 9.19 1.90
C ASN A 10 -0.49 9.03 2.97
N ARG A 11 0.76 8.87 2.52
CA ARG A 11 1.94 8.78 3.39
C ARG A 11 3.06 9.66 2.86
N VAL A 12 3.95 10.05 3.76
CA VAL A 12 5.14 10.83 3.45
C VAL A 12 6.33 9.89 3.39
N VAL A 13 7.18 10.06 2.38
CA VAL A 13 8.41 9.27 2.23
C VAL A 13 9.40 9.65 3.32
N ASN A 14 9.84 8.66 4.10
CA ASN A 14 10.80 8.85 5.17
C ASN A 14 12.23 9.07 4.63
N GLY A 15 13.17 9.41 5.52
CA GLY A 15 14.59 9.65 5.18
C GLY A 15 15.29 8.47 4.50
N TYR A 16 14.78 7.26 4.67
CA TYR A 16 15.30 6.04 4.05
C TYR A 16 14.66 5.73 2.68
N ARG A 17 13.87 6.66 2.13
CA ARG A 17 13.06 6.46 0.91
C ARG A 17 12.10 5.28 1.03
N ARG A 18 11.47 5.16 2.20
CA ARG A 18 10.47 4.12 2.47
C ARG A 18 9.17 4.76 2.93
N VAL A 19 8.10 4.03 2.73
CA VAL A 19 6.78 4.34 3.27
C VAL A 19 6.28 3.16 4.07
N LYS A 20 5.74 3.47 5.25
CA LYS A 20 5.21 2.49 6.18
C LYS A 20 3.68 2.56 6.20
N PHE A 21 3.05 1.40 6.09
CA PHE A 21 1.62 1.19 6.24
C PHE A 21 1.40 0.03 7.23
N ASN A 22 0.85 0.32 8.40
CA ASN A 22 0.79 -0.62 9.53
C ASN A 22 2.17 -1.25 9.81
N SER A 23 2.29 -2.58 9.73
CA SER A 23 3.55 -3.31 9.94
C SER A 23 4.36 -3.46 8.64
N ILE A 24 3.79 -3.07 7.50
CA ILE A 24 4.40 -3.20 6.18
C ILE A 24 5.25 -1.97 5.88
N GLU A 25 6.51 -2.21 5.55
CA GLU A 25 7.37 -1.21 4.93
C GLU A 25 7.64 -1.56 3.46
N ILE A 26 7.57 -0.54 2.61
CA ILE A 26 7.91 -0.63 1.20
C ILE A 26 8.91 0.48 0.82
N GLY A 27 9.97 0.09 0.13
CA GLY A 27 10.89 1.04 -0.49
C GLY A 27 10.28 1.67 -1.73
N VAL A 28 10.51 2.97 -1.91
CA VAL A 28 10.08 3.71 -3.10
C VAL A 28 11.29 4.24 -3.85
N SER A 29 11.29 4.06 -5.16
CA SER A 29 12.37 4.51 -6.04
C SER A 29 11.94 5.75 -6.81
N GLY A 30 12.82 6.74 -6.91
CA GLY A 30 12.57 7.97 -7.68
C GLY A 30 11.61 8.96 -7.02
N VAL A 31 11.31 8.79 -5.73
CA VAL A 31 10.55 9.76 -4.93
C VAL A 31 11.49 10.49 -3.98
N PRO A 32 11.50 11.84 -3.97
CA PRO A 32 12.23 12.62 -2.98
C PRO A 32 11.76 12.33 -1.54
N VAL A 33 12.67 12.44 -0.58
CA VAL A 33 12.33 12.38 0.85
C VAL A 33 11.42 13.56 1.21
N GLY A 34 10.41 13.32 2.03
CA GLY A 34 9.43 14.35 2.43
C GLY A 34 8.27 14.55 1.46
N GLU A 35 8.31 13.93 0.28
CA GLU A 35 7.19 14.01 -0.66
C GLU A 35 6.03 13.11 -0.23
N ARG A 36 4.82 13.54 -0.60
CA ARG A 36 3.58 12.77 -0.38
C ARG A 36 3.37 11.76 -1.51
N VAL A 37 3.09 10.53 -1.12
CA VAL A 37 2.75 9.44 -2.03
C VAL A 37 1.40 8.84 -1.65
N GLU A 38 0.73 8.28 -2.66
CA GLU A 38 -0.56 7.60 -2.48
C GLU A 38 -0.34 6.09 -2.50
N ILE A 39 -0.68 5.43 -1.41
CA ILE A 39 -0.70 3.97 -1.30
C ILE A 39 -2.09 3.50 -1.70
N ARG A 40 -2.16 2.59 -2.66
CA ARG A 40 -3.39 1.93 -3.12
C ARG A 40 -3.26 0.44 -2.84
N ILE A 41 -4.25 -0.11 -2.15
CA ILE A 41 -4.25 -1.52 -1.77
C ILE A 41 -5.47 -2.17 -2.39
N SER A 42 -5.24 -3.19 -3.22
CA SER A 42 -6.30 -3.99 -3.85
C SER A 42 -6.29 -5.37 -3.22
N ILE A 43 -7.41 -5.77 -2.62
CA ILE A 43 -7.53 -7.07 -1.94
C ILE A 43 -8.15 -8.09 -2.90
N ASP A 44 -7.58 -9.28 -2.93
CA ASP A 44 -8.09 -10.45 -3.63
C ASP A 44 -8.66 -11.42 -2.58
N GLU A 45 -9.95 -11.27 -2.27
CA GLU A 45 -10.63 -12.06 -1.22
C GLU A 45 -10.54 -13.57 -1.49
N ALA A 46 -10.55 -13.98 -2.76
CA ALA A 46 -10.43 -15.38 -3.16
C ALA A 46 -9.08 -16.01 -2.77
N ARG A 47 -8.01 -15.21 -2.74
CA ARG A 47 -6.65 -15.67 -2.40
C ARG A 47 -6.18 -15.23 -1.02
N ARG A 48 -6.99 -14.44 -0.29
CA ARG A 48 -6.63 -13.80 0.98
C ARG A 48 -5.31 -13.01 0.91
N THR A 49 -4.95 -12.56 -0.28
CA THR A 49 -3.78 -11.71 -0.52
C THR A 49 -4.24 -10.36 -1.05
N GLY A 50 -3.41 -9.35 -0.84
CA GLY A 50 -3.59 -8.01 -1.36
C GLY A 50 -2.36 -7.55 -2.12
N GLU A 51 -2.56 -6.60 -3.01
CA GLU A 51 -1.48 -5.92 -3.72
C GLU A 51 -1.42 -4.46 -3.28
N MET A 52 -0.32 -4.09 -2.64
CA MET A 52 -0.04 -2.72 -2.25
C MET A 52 0.83 -2.03 -3.31
N LYS A 53 0.30 -0.97 -3.92
CA LYS A 53 0.99 -0.13 -4.90
C LYS A 53 1.17 1.28 -4.37
N VAL A 54 2.37 1.82 -4.52
CA VAL A 54 2.66 3.21 -4.19
C VAL A 54 2.70 4.03 -5.46
N TRP A 55 1.95 5.11 -5.48
CA TRP A 55 1.79 6.04 -6.58
C TRP A 55 2.40 7.39 -6.24
N TYR A 56 3.15 7.94 -7.20
CA TYR A 56 3.71 9.29 -7.15
C TYR A 56 3.67 9.89 -8.54
N ARG A 57 3.12 11.10 -8.68
CA ARG A 57 2.96 11.81 -9.97
C ARG A 57 2.40 10.92 -11.10
N MET A 58 1.28 10.24 -10.82
CA MET A 58 0.60 9.32 -11.75
C MET A 58 1.43 8.11 -12.19
N LYS A 59 2.52 7.76 -11.49
CA LYS A 59 3.35 6.59 -11.75
C LYS A 59 3.42 5.68 -10.53
N VAL A 60 3.48 4.38 -10.77
CA VAL A 60 3.76 3.39 -9.72
C VAL A 60 5.25 3.40 -9.43
N VAL A 61 5.62 3.71 -8.19
CA VAL A 61 7.01 3.83 -7.71
C VAL A 61 7.41 2.73 -6.74
N GLY A 62 6.45 1.88 -6.35
CA GLY A 62 6.65 0.70 -5.53
C GLY A 62 5.46 -0.23 -5.63
N LYS A 63 5.72 -1.54 -5.54
CA LYS A 63 4.68 -2.58 -5.46
C LYS A 63 5.13 -3.68 -4.50
N LYS A 64 4.20 -4.22 -3.71
CA LYS A 64 4.44 -5.32 -2.79
C LYS A 64 3.17 -6.14 -2.65
N GLU A 65 3.31 -7.47 -2.73
CA GLU A 65 2.24 -8.38 -2.33
C GLU A 65 2.21 -8.46 -0.81
N VAL A 66 1.01 -8.39 -0.26
CA VAL A 66 0.78 -8.27 1.18
C VAL A 66 -0.31 -9.25 1.57
N GLU A 67 -0.19 -9.89 2.72
CA GLU A 67 -1.25 -10.74 3.25
C GLU A 67 -2.32 -9.87 3.91
N VAL A 68 -3.59 -10.28 3.83
CA VAL A 68 -4.71 -9.51 4.41
C VAL A 68 -4.55 -9.34 5.94
N GLU A 69 -3.91 -10.29 6.61
CA GLU A 69 -3.61 -10.23 8.04
C GLU A 69 -2.65 -9.08 8.40
N ASP A 70 -1.64 -8.82 7.56
CA ASP A 70 -0.65 -7.75 7.80
C ASP A 70 -1.25 -6.34 7.56
N LEU A 71 -2.32 -6.27 6.77
CA LEU A 71 -3.10 -5.04 6.60
C LEU A 71 -3.82 -4.62 7.89
N GLY A 72 -3.80 -5.42 8.96
CA GLY A 72 -4.44 -5.10 10.24
C GLY A 72 -5.97 -5.04 10.13
N MET A 73 -6.54 -5.65 9.08
CA MET A 73 -7.97 -5.93 9.02
C MET A 73 -8.24 -7.13 9.92
N SER A 74 -8.15 -6.91 11.23
CA SER A 74 -8.73 -7.84 12.19
C SER A 74 -10.20 -7.96 11.84
N THR A 75 -10.62 -9.17 11.49
CA THR A 75 -11.99 -9.68 11.42
C THR A 75 -12.96 -8.72 12.12
N PHE A 76 -13.86 -8.09 11.35
CA PHE A 76 -15.10 -7.61 11.94
C PHE A 76 -15.82 -8.87 12.43
N GLU A 77 -15.67 -9.17 13.72
CA GLU A 77 -16.51 -10.15 14.40
C GLU A 77 -17.93 -9.58 14.33
N VAL A 78 -18.77 -10.22 13.51
CA VAL A 78 -20.22 -10.02 13.44
C VAL A 78 -20.92 -11.01 14.34
#